data_AF-A0A3B9EES4-F1
#
_entry.id   AF-A0A3B9EES4-F1
#
_cell.length_a   1.000
_cell.length_b   1.000
_cell.length_c   1.000
_cell.angle_alpha   90.00
_cell.angle_beta   90.00
_cell.angle_gamma   90.00
#
_symmetry.space_group_name_H-M   'P 1'
#
loop_
_entity.id
_entity.type
_entity.pdbx_description
1 polymer ?
#
loop_
_entity_poly.entity_id
_entity_poly.type
_entity_poly.pdbx_seq_one_letter_code
_entity_poly.pdbx_strand_id
1 'polypeptide(L)'
;MADGPDPESKTEDATPRKLEDARKKGDVAKSPDVAAALSLAGAAGVLLAGGGWFSTRIAEALTPFLAQPHAMIGGLEAGAGVEIGMRAVWAAAPFLAALMFAVILGGAGGNLAQSGLIFTTEKIKPKWSKVNPLEGFKRIFGPDGLVQFLKTFIKLVAIGLVCWWVLKPHTRELENLAAMSPASILPFARDLALALMLSALVFLGLTAGADYLWQRMRFAKRMRMTKEELKEDFKQSEGDPHVKAKLRQIRMQRGRQRMMQAVPDATVIITNPTHYSVALRYEPDQGDGAPVCVAKGVDALALRIREVAREHEVPIIENVPLARALYAAVEVDDVIPREHFEAAAKVIGFVMQQRKRR
;
A
#
# COMPACT_ATOMS: atom_id res chain seq x y z
N MET A 1 29.66 -6.83 12.09
CA MET A 1 28.26 -6.94 11.64
C MET A 1 27.55 -5.74 12.21
N ALA A 2 27.03 -4.84 11.38
CA ALA A 2 26.35 -3.65 11.88
C ALA A 2 25.06 -4.09 12.58
N ASP A 3 24.98 -3.81 13.87
CA ASP A 3 23.77 -3.98 14.68
C ASP A 3 22.61 -3.29 13.96
N GLY A 4 21.61 -4.08 13.59
CA GLY A 4 20.33 -3.53 13.17
C GLY A 4 19.75 -2.70 14.32
N PRO A 5 18.98 -1.64 14.03
CA PRO A 5 18.44 -0.77 15.07
C PRO A 5 17.69 -1.59 16.12
N ASP A 6 18.06 -1.37 17.38
CA ASP A 6 17.55 -2.08 18.56
C ASP A 6 16.02 -2.13 18.53
N PRO A 7 15.36 -3.29 18.67
CA PRO A 7 13.90 -3.38 18.56
C PRO A 7 13.13 -2.48 19.52
N GLU A 8 13.76 -2.00 20.61
CA GLU A 8 13.18 -1.01 21.53
C GLU A 8 13.15 0.42 20.98
N SER A 9 13.99 0.74 19.99
CA SER A 9 14.03 2.07 19.36
C SER A 9 12.83 2.35 18.44
N LYS A 10 12.07 1.30 18.06
CA LYS A 10 10.91 1.37 17.17
C LYS A 10 9.63 1.67 17.95
N THR A 11 9.41 2.94 18.23
CA THR A 11 8.27 3.43 19.03
C THR A 11 7.16 4.03 18.19
N GLU A 12 7.48 4.56 17.00
CA GLU A 12 6.55 5.29 16.14
C GLU A 12 5.77 4.33 15.24
N ASP A 13 4.55 4.74 14.87
CA ASP A 13 3.73 3.97 13.94
C ASP A 13 4.25 4.05 12.50
N ALA A 14 3.95 3.02 11.71
CA ALA A 14 4.40 2.93 10.34
C ALA A 14 3.67 3.96 9.45
N THR A 15 4.40 4.70 8.63
CA THR A 15 3.79 5.57 7.62
C THR A 15 3.06 4.75 6.55
N PRO A 16 2.04 5.32 5.87
CA PRO A 16 1.35 4.64 4.77
C PRO A 16 2.33 4.16 3.68
N ARG A 17 3.36 4.96 3.40
CA ARG A 17 4.41 4.65 2.41
C ARG A 17 5.20 3.40 2.78
N LYS A 18 5.62 3.26 4.05
CA LYS A 18 6.32 2.05 4.53
C LYS A 18 5.46 0.79 4.40
N LEU A 19 4.16 0.90 4.68
CA LEU A 19 3.21 -0.21 4.51
C LEU A 19 3.00 -0.58 3.05
N GLU A 20 2.90 0.41 2.15
CA GLU A 20 2.82 0.19 0.71
C GLU A 20 4.09 -0.46 0.16
N ASP A 21 5.26 -0.02 0.59
CA ASP A 21 6.54 -0.59 0.16
C ASP A 21 6.72 -2.02 0.68
N ALA A 22 6.32 -2.29 1.92
CA ALA A 22 6.25 -3.66 2.44
C ALA A 22 5.32 -4.53 1.57
N ARG A 23 4.15 -4.01 1.20
CA ARG A 23 3.20 -4.70 0.32
C ARG A 23 3.75 -4.93 -1.09
N LYS A 24 4.43 -3.96 -1.70
CA LYS A 24 5.11 -4.10 -3.02
C LYS A 24 6.19 -5.18 -3.00
N LYS A 25 6.91 -5.30 -1.88
CA LYS A 25 7.90 -6.37 -1.62
C LYS A 25 7.24 -7.72 -1.31
N GLY A 26 5.91 -7.76 -1.23
CA GLY A 26 5.12 -8.95 -0.87
C GLY A 26 5.19 -9.33 0.60
N ASP A 27 5.64 -8.43 1.48
CA ASP A 27 5.65 -8.64 2.92
C ASP A 27 4.32 -8.18 3.53
N VAL A 28 3.55 -9.15 4.02
CA VAL A 28 2.23 -8.92 4.61
C VAL A 28 2.00 -9.88 5.77
N ALA A 29 1.13 -9.47 6.70
CA ALA A 29 0.66 -10.35 7.76
C ALA A 29 -0.08 -11.55 7.14
N LYS A 30 0.44 -12.76 7.37
CA LYS A 30 -0.15 -13.98 6.83
C LYS A 30 -0.05 -15.10 7.85
N SER A 31 -1.21 -15.64 8.21
CA SER A 31 -1.35 -16.88 8.96
C SER A 31 -1.48 -18.06 7.99
N PRO A 32 -0.63 -19.10 8.12
CA PRO A 32 -0.80 -20.34 7.37
C PRO A 32 -2.05 -21.12 7.82
N ASP A 33 -2.48 -20.93 9.06
CA ASP A 33 -3.59 -21.69 9.65
C ASP A 33 -4.96 -21.28 9.05
N VAL A 34 -5.13 -20.00 8.72
CA VAL A 34 -6.38 -19.48 8.12
C VAL A 34 -6.65 -20.13 6.77
N ALA A 35 -5.62 -20.28 5.92
CA ALA A 35 -5.78 -20.93 4.62
C ALA A 35 -6.16 -22.41 4.78
N ALA A 36 -5.50 -23.13 5.71
CA ALA A 36 -5.81 -24.52 5.99
C ALA A 36 -7.24 -24.70 6.55
N ALA A 37 -7.65 -23.84 7.49
CA ALA A 37 -8.98 -23.87 8.08
C ALA A 37 -10.07 -23.59 7.03
N LEU A 38 -9.87 -22.62 6.13
CA LEU A 38 -10.83 -22.31 5.06
C LEU A 38 -10.88 -23.39 3.98
N SER A 39 -9.75 -24.03 3.64
CA SER A 39 -9.74 -25.22 2.77
C SER A 39 -10.57 -26.36 3.36
N LEU A 40 -10.39 -26.65 4.65
CA LEU A 40 -11.16 -27.68 5.35
C LEU A 40 -12.64 -27.31 5.47
N ALA A 41 -12.96 -26.04 5.74
CA ALA A 41 -14.34 -25.56 5.77
C ALA A 41 -15.01 -25.68 4.39
N GLY A 42 -14.28 -25.40 3.30
CA GLY A 42 -14.75 -25.62 1.94
C GLY A 42 -15.06 -27.09 1.67
N ALA A 43 -14.14 -27.99 2.05
CA ALA A 43 -14.36 -29.43 1.93
C ALA A 43 -15.60 -29.90 2.71
N ALA A 44 -15.74 -29.43 3.95
CA ALA A 44 -16.90 -29.73 4.79
C ALA A 44 -18.20 -29.16 4.22
N GLY A 45 -18.18 -27.98 3.60
CA GLY A 45 -19.33 -27.40 2.91
C GLY A 45 -19.83 -28.31 1.78
N VAL A 46 -18.93 -28.89 0.98
CA VAL A 46 -19.30 -29.86 -0.07
C VAL A 46 -19.90 -31.12 0.54
N LEU A 47 -19.32 -31.64 1.62
CA LEU A 47 -19.83 -32.83 2.32
C LEU A 47 -21.23 -32.58 2.92
N LEU A 48 -21.45 -31.43 3.55
CA LEU A 48 -22.73 -31.08 4.18
C LEU A 48 -23.83 -30.82 3.14
N ALA A 49 -23.53 -30.10 2.07
CA ALA A 49 -24.52 -29.75 1.06
C ALA A 49 -24.78 -30.86 0.03
N GLY A 50 -23.73 -31.59 -0.37
CA GLY A 50 -23.78 -32.54 -1.47
C GLY A 50 -23.55 -34.00 -1.08
N GLY A 51 -23.06 -34.29 0.13
CA GLY A 51 -22.63 -35.64 0.51
C GLY A 51 -23.71 -36.70 0.34
N GLY A 52 -24.96 -36.39 0.72
CA GLY A 52 -26.11 -37.28 0.50
C GLY A 52 -26.32 -37.60 -0.98
N TRP A 53 -26.40 -36.57 -1.82
CA TRP A 53 -26.58 -36.71 -3.27
C TRP A 53 -25.43 -37.47 -3.94
N PHE A 54 -24.18 -37.17 -3.58
CA PHE A 54 -23.04 -37.90 -4.10
C PHE A 54 -23.06 -39.38 -3.66
N SER A 55 -23.40 -39.65 -2.39
CA SER A 55 -23.46 -41.02 -1.89
C SER A 55 -24.52 -41.86 -2.59
N THR A 56 -25.71 -41.31 -2.86
CA THR A 56 -26.77 -42.02 -3.59
C THR A 56 -26.38 -42.23 -5.04
N ARG A 57 -25.75 -41.25 -5.70
CA ARG A 57 -25.28 -41.39 -7.08
C ARG A 57 -24.19 -42.46 -7.24
N ILE A 58 -23.23 -42.50 -6.31
CA ILE A 58 -22.20 -43.54 -6.30
C ILE A 58 -22.86 -44.91 -6.03
N ALA A 59 -23.78 -44.99 -5.07
CA ALA A 59 -24.51 -46.23 -4.80
C ALA A 59 -25.32 -46.71 -6.02
N GLU A 60 -26.06 -45.84 -6.69
CA GLU A 60 -26.80 -46.14 -7.92
C GLU A 60 -25.86 -46.66 -9.03
N ALA A 61 -24.70 -46.04 -9.19
CA ALA A 61 -23.72 -46.45 -10.19
C ALA A 61 -23.06 -47.80 -9.86
N LEU A 62 -22.91 -48.14 -8.58
CA LEU A 62 -22.20 -49.34 -8.13
C LEU A 62 -23.12 -50.55 -7.84
N THR A 63 -24.38 -50.31 -7.49
CA THR A 63 -25.36 -51.37 -7.14
C THR A 63 -25.54 -52.41 -8.26
N PRO A 64 -25.55 -52.07 -9.56
CA PRO A 64 -25.66 -53.05 -10.64
C PRO A 64 -24.55 -54.11 -10.63
N PHE A 65 -23.33 -53.80 -10.15
CA PHE A 65 -22.24 -54.77 -10.01
C PHE A 65 -22.55 -55.87 -9.00
N LEU A 66 -23.38 -55.57 -7.99
CA LEU A 66 -23.80 -56.52 -6.97
C LEU A 66 -25.14 -57.19 -7.32
N ALA A 67 -26.07 -56.44 -7.93
CA ALA A 67 -27.42 -56.91 -8.22
C ALA A 67 -27.49 -57.79 -9.49
N GLN A 68 -26.55 -57.63 -10.43
CA GLN A 68 -26.54 -58.36 -11.70
C GLN A 68 -25.18 -59.02 -11.97
N PRO A 69 -24.68 -59.89 -11.08
CA PRO A 69 -23.37 -60.52 -11.26
C PRO A 69 -23.32 -61.40 -12.51
N HIS A 70 -24.46 -61.98 -12.90
CA HIS A 70 -24.59 -62.81 -14.10
C HIS A 70 -24.33 -62.06 -15.41
N ALA A 71 -24.61 -60.74 -15.46
CA ALA A 71 -24.32 -59.91 -16.62
C ALA A 71 -22.80 -59.67 -16.82
N MET A 72 -21.97 -60.12 -15.88
CA MET A 72 -20.51 -59.96 -15.88
C MET A 72 -19.75 -61.27 -15.98
N ILE A 73 -20.45 -62.41 -15.97
CA ILE A 73 -19.85 -63.74 -16.14
C ILE A 73 -19.29 -63.85 -17.57
N GLY A 74 -18.00 -64.15 -17.70
CA GLY A 74 -17.24 -64.16 -18.96
C GLY A 74 -16.55 -62.83 -19.32
N GLY A 75 -16.98 -61.71 -18.73
CA GLY A 75 -16.36 -60.40 -18.95
C GLY A 75 -15.11 -60.15 -18.11
N LEU A 76 -15.01 -60.73 -16.90
CA LEU A 76 -13.87 -60.50 -16.00
C LEU A 76 -12.53 -60.97 -16.58
N GLU A 77 -12.50 -62.09 -17.31
CA GLU A 77 -11.31 -62.59 -18.02
C GLU A 77 -10.97 -61.75 -19.26
N ALA A 78 -11.95 -61.01 -19.80
CA ALA A 78 -11.82 -60.15 -20.98
C ALA A 78 -11.62 -58.65 -20.65
N GLY A 79 -11.33 -58.30 -19.39
CA GLY A 79 -11.03 -56.92 -18.97
C GLY A 79 -12.19 -56.15 -18.31
N ALA A 80 -13.33 -56.79 -18.02
CA ALA A 80 -14.45 -56.13 -17.33
C ALA A 80 -14.07 -55.57 -15.95
N GLY A 81 -13.04 -56.11 -15.29
CA GLY A 81 -12.51 -55.52 -14.05
C GLY A 81 -12.02 -54.07 -14.21
N VAL A 82 -11.41 -53.75 -15.36
CA VAL A 82 -10.99 -52.39 -15.71
C VAL A 82 -12.20 -51.50 -15.97
N GLU A 83 -13.24 -52.03 -16.61
CA GLU A 83 -14.48 -51.28 -16.86
C GLU A 83 -15.23 -50.97 -15.57
N ILE A 84 -15.31 -51.92 -14.64
CA ILE A 84 -15.88 -51.72 -13.30
C ILE A 84 -15.09 -50.64 -12.55
N GLY A 85 -13.76 -50.74 -12.54
CA GLY A 85 -12.88 -49.74 -11.93
C GLY A 85 -13.07 -48.35 -12.55
N MET A 86 -13.15 -48.26 -13.87
CA MET A 86 -13.34 -47.00 -14.58
C MET A 86 -14.72 -46.39 -14.30
N ARG A 87 -15.79 -47.20 -14.25
CA ARG A 87 -17.12 -46.73 -13.85
C ARG A 87 -17.15 -46.26 -12.40
N ALA A 88 -16.46 -46.93 -11.48
CA ALA A 88 -16.33 -46.50 -10.09
C ALA A 88 -15.59 -45.15 -9.97
N VAL A 89 -14.50 -44.98 -10.72
CA VAL A 89 -13.76 -43.72 -10.81
C VAL A 89 -14.65 -42.61 -11.36
N TRP A 90 -15.38 -42.84 -12.45
CA TRP A 90 -16.27 -41.84 -13.04
C TRP A 90 -17.47 -41.50 -12.15
N ALA A 91 -17.97 -42.46 -11.36
CA ALA A 91 -19.01 -42.20 -10.37
C ALA A 91 -18.51 -41.31 -9.22
N ALA A 92 -17.26 -41.50 -8.77
CA ALA A 92 -16.64 -40.69 -7.72
C ALA A 92 -16.03 -39.37 -8.21
N ALA A 93 -15.72 -39.25 -9.51
CA ALA A 93 -15.01 -38.11 -10.09
C ALA A 93 -15.72 -36.77 -9.85
N PRO A 94 -17.05 -36.62 -10.02
CA PRO A 94 -17.75 -35.37 -9.73
C PRO A 94 -17.62 -34.93 -8.26
N PHE A 95 -17.67 -35.89 -7.33
CA PHE A 95 -17.48 -35.63 -5.90
C PHE A 95 -16.07 -35.15 -5.60
N LEU A 96 -15.06 -35.87 -6.09
CA LEU A 96 -13.66 -35.51 -5.90
C LEU A 96 -13.33 -34.16 -6.55
N ALA A 97 -13.85 -33.89 -7.74
CA ALA A 97 -13.68 -32.62 -8.43
C ALA A 97 -14.29 -31.46 -7.63
N ALA A 98 -15.52 -31.61 -7.14
CA ALA A 98 -16.17 -30.60 -6.30
C ALA A 98 -15.40 -30.37 -4.99
N LEU A 99 -14.93 -31.45 -4.35
CA LEU A 99 -14.13 -31.39 -3.12
C LEU A 99 -12.79 -30.67 -3.36
N MET A 100 -12.04 -31.06 -4.40
CA MET A 100 -10.78 -30.41 -4.76
C MET A 100 -10.98 -28.95 -5.10
N PHE A 101 -12.02 -28.63 -5.89
CA PHE A 101 -12.34 -27.26 -6.23
C PHE A 101 -12.65 -26.42 -5.00
N ALA A 102 -13.45 -26.94 -4.05
CA ALA A 102 -13.74 -26.24 -2.80
C ALA A 102 -12.50 -26.06 -1.91
N VAL A 103 -11.61 -27.05 -1.84
CA VAL A 103 -10.33 -26.94 -1.11
C VAL A 103 -9.43 -25.88 -1.73
N ILE A 104 -9.32 -25.86 -3.06
CA ILE A 104 -8.54 -24.87 -3.82
C ILE A 104 -9.11 -23.48 -3.59
N LEU A 105 -10.43 -23.31 -3.73
CA LEU A 105 -11.11 -22.03 -3.51
C LEU A 105 -10.99 -21.55 -2.06
N GLY A 106 -11.19 -22.43 -1.09
CA GLY A 106 -11.04 -22.09 0.33
C GLY A 106 -9.61 -21.70 0.68
N GLY A 107 -8.63 -22.42 0.15
CA GLY A 107 -7.21 -22.14 0.38
C GLY A 107 -6.77 -20.86 -0.30
N ALA A 108 -7.06 -20.71 -1.60
CA ALA A 108 -6.75 -19.50 -2.37
C ALA A 108 -7.48 -18.28 -1.81
N GLY A 109 -8.78 -18.41 -1.50
CA GLY A 109 -9.60 -17.38 -0.87
C GLY A 109 -9.07 -16.98 0.50
N GLY A 110 -8.63 -17.94 1.32
CA GLY A 110 -8.02 -17.66 2.62
C GLY A 110 -6.66 -16.98 2.53
N ASN A 111 -5.86 -17.28 1.52
CA ASN A 111 -4.64 -16.52 1.23
C ASN A 111 -4.99 -15.10 0.77
N LEU A 112 -5.94 -14.99 -0.15
CA LEU A 112 -6.33 -13.74 -0.77
C LEU A 112 -7.00 -12.77 0.21
N ALA A 113 -7.83 -13.28 1.13
CA ALA A 113 -8.46 -12.48 2.19
C ALA A 113 -7.43 -11.88 3.15
N GLN A 114 -6.28 -12.54 3.33
CA GLN A 114 -5.22 -12.06 4.23
C GLN A 114 -4.27 -11.06 3.57
N SER A 115 -3.81 -11.36 2.35
CA SER A 115 -2.81 -10.52 1.66
C SER A 115 -3.42 -9.50 0.69
N GLY A 116 -4.67 -9.72 0.25
CA GLY A 116 -5.17 -9.18 -1.01
C GLY A 116 -4.41 -9.74 -2.22
N LEU A 117 -4.76 -9.27 -3.41
CA LEU A 117 -3.96 -9.52 -4.62
C LEU A 117 -2.67 -8.70 -4.52
N ILE A 118 -1.52 -9.38 -4.51
CA ILE A 118 -0.20 -8.75 -4.56
C ILE A 118 0.60 -9.40 -5.68
N PHE A 119 0.86 -8.62 -6.72
CA PHE A 119 1.78 -9.00 -7.78
C PHE A 119 3.16 -8.40 -7.46
N THR A 120 4.14 -9.26 -7.14
CA THR A 120 5.53 -8.86 -6.91
C THR A 120 6.48 -9.78 -7.65
N THR A 121 7.36 -9.19 -8.46
CA THR A 121 8.43 -9.90 -9.19
C THR A 121 9.71 -10.03 -8.36
N GLU A 122 9.83 -9.30 -7.25
CA GLU A 122 11.03 -9.32 -6.41
C GLU A 122 11.26 -10.66 -5.71
N LYS A 123 10.17 -11.36 -5.34
CA LYS A 123 10.26 -12.68 -4.69
C LYS A 123 10.57 -13.83 -5.67
N ILE A 124 10.43 -13.59 -6.97
CA ILE A 124 10.70 -14.57 -8.04
C ILE A 124 12.19 -14.62 -8.37
N LYS A 125 12.95 -13.55 -8.09
CA LYS A 125 14.40 -13.51 -8.33
C LYS A 125 15.13 -14.54 -7.46
N PRO A 126 15.97 -15.43 -8.06
CA PRO A 126 16.73 -16.41 -7.29
C PRO A 126 17.73 -15.68 -6.38
N LYS A 127 17.61 -15.92 -5.07
CA LYS A 127 18.56 -15.41 -4.07
C LYS A 127 19.39 -16.59 -3.57
N TRP A 128 20.66 -16.64 -3.94
CA TRP A 128 21.59 -17.72 -3.55
C TRP A 128 21.72 -17.89 -2.04
N SER A 129 21.51 -16.82 -1.26
CA SER A 129 21.44 -16.90 0.20
C SER A 129 20.33 -17.83 0.71
N LYS A 130 19.21 -17.98 -0.01
CA LYS A 130 18.12 -18.89 0.38
C LYS A 130 18.40 -20.37 0.10
N VAL A 131 19.48 -20.69 -0.62
CA VAL A 131 19.85 -22.06 -1.02
C VAL A 131 20.90 -22.66 -0.07
N ASN A 132 21.41 -21.88 0.90
CA ASN A 132 22.42 -22.36 1.84
C ASN A 132 21.85 -23.45 2.79
N PRO A 133 22.35 -24.70 2.75
CA PRO A 133 21.87 -25.79 3.59
C PRO A 133 22.04 -25.52 5.09
N LEU A 134 23.11 -24.80 5.47
CA LEU A 134 23.42 -24.49 6.87
C LEU A 134 22.42 -23.52 7.49
N GLU A 135 22.01 -22.49 6.73
CA GLU A 135 20.95 -21.57 7.13
C GLU A 135 19.59 -22.27 7.19
N GLY A 136 19.34 -23.20 6.25
CA GLY A 136 18.15 -24.06 6.28
C GLY A 136 18.07 -24.89 7.56
N PHE A 137 19.17 -25.54 7.95
CA PHE A 137 19.24 -26.36 9.16
C PHE A 137 19.03 -25.51 10.42
N LYS A 138 19.68 -24.33 10.51
CA LYS A 138 19.47 -23.38 11.62
C LYS A 138 18.04 -22.85 11.67
N ARG A 139 17.35 -22.72 10.54
CA ARG A 139 15.94 -22.30 10.51
C ARG A 139 14.99 -23.40 10.99
N ILE A 140 15.27 -24.67 10.68
CA ILE A 140 14.44 -25.81 11.06
C ILE A 140 14.67 -26.21 12.52
N PHE A 141 15.93 -26.30 12.95
CA PHE A 141 16.30 -26.75 14.31
C PHE A 141 16.66 -25.60 15.27
N GLY A 142 16.55 -24.35 14.82
CA GLY A 142 16.75 -23.18 15.66
C GLY A 142 15.55 -22.85 16.56
N PRO A 143 15.64 -21.75 17.34
CA PRO A 143 14.59 -21.35 18.28
C PRO A 143 13.23 -21.15 17.60
N ASP A 144 13.21 -20.52 16.43
CA ASP A 144 11.98 -20.30 15.66
C ASP A 144 11.32 -21.61 15.22
N GLY A 145 12.13 -22.60 14.82
CA GLY A 145 11.65 -23.93 14.41
C GLY A 145 11.06 -24.70 15.58
N LEU A 146 11.73 -24.70 16.74
CA LEU A 146 11.24 -25.33 17.97
C LEU A 146 9.92 -24.70 18.45
N VAL A 147 9.80 -23.37 18.41
CA VAL A 147 8.56 -22.67 18.77
C VAL A 147 7.42 -23.05 17.83
N GLN A 148 7.68 -23.10 16.52
CA GLN A 148 6.68 -23.51 15.53
C GLN A 148 6.26 -24.98 15.70
N PHE A 149 7.22 -25.86 15.99
CA PHE A 149 6.95 -27.27 16.32
C PHE A 149 6.06 -27.38 17.54
N LEU A 150 6.44 -26.74 18.66
CA LEU A 150 5.67 -26.78 19.90
C LEU A 150 4.24 -26.29 19.71
N LYS A 151 4.07 -25.19 18.96
CA LYS A 151 2.74 -24.67 18.61
C LYS A 151 1.90 -25.67 17.83
N THR A 152 2.51 -26.35 16.87
CA THR A 152 1.82 -27.34 16.02
C THR A 152 1.50 -28.60 16.82
N PHE A 153 2.41 -29.03 17.68
CA PHE A 153 2.22 -30.15 18.60
C PHE A 153 1.08 -29.90 19.60
N ILE A 154 1.04 -28.72 20.22
CA ILE A 154 -0.05 -28.33 21.12
C ILE A 154 -1.40 -28.38 20.40
N LYS A 155 -1.48 -27.88 19.15
CA LYS A 155 -2.70 -27.97 18.35
C LYS A 155 -3.10 -29.41 18.05
N LEU A 156 -2.14 -30.28 17.75
CA LEU A 156 -2.38 -31.70 17.49
C LEU A 156 -2.92 -32.42 18.74
N VAL A 157 -2.33 -32.16 19.90
CA VAL A 157 -2.84 -32.69 21.17
C VAL A 157 -4.24 -32.15 21.45
N ALA A 158 -4.45 -30.84 21.28
CA ALA A 158 -5.73 -30.20 21.54
C ALA A 158 -6.85 -30.72 20.61
N ILE A 159 -6.60 -30.90 19.31
CA ILE A 159 -7.59 -31.51 18.40
C ILE A 159 -7.85 -32.97 18.76
N GLY A 160 -6.82 -33.72 19.19
CA GLY A 160 -6.99 -35.08 19.71
C GLY A 160 -7.92 -35.11 20.94
N LEU A 161 -7.78 -34.16 21.86
CA LEU A 161 -8.66 -34.01 23.01
C LEU A 161 -10.10 -33.65 22.62
N VAL A 162 -10.27 -32.77 21.62
CA VAL A 162 -11.60 -32.44 21.07
C VAL A 162 -12.26 -33.70 20.50
N CYS A 163 -11.53 -34.46 19.67
CA CYS A 163 -12.03 -35.73 19.11
C CYS A 163 -12.38 -36.73 20.22
N TRP A 164 -11.54 -36.84 21.25
CA TRP A 164 -11.80 -37.69 22.40
C TRP A 164 -13.08 -37.29 23.14
N TRP A 165 -13.31 -36.00 23.38
CA TRP A 165 -14.53 -35.53 24.04
C TRP A 165 -15.79 -35.74 23.20
N VAL A 166 -15.69 -35.71 21.87
CA VAL A 166 -16.81 -36.04 20.98
C VAL A 166 -17.09 -37.55 20.98
N LEU A 167 -16.06 -38.39 21.04
CA LEU A 167 -16.21 -39.85 21.00
C LEU A 167 -16.60 -40.46 22.36
N LYS A 168 -16.13 -39.89 23.47
CA LYS A 168 -16.31 -40.44 24.82
C LYS A 168 -17.77 -40.73 25.20
N PRO A 169 -18.76 -39.86 24.90
CA PRO A 169 -20.17 -40.16 25.18
C PRO A 169 -20.70 -41.38 24.41
N HIS A 170 -20.12 -41.68 23.26
CA HIS A 170 -20.57 -42.73 22.34
C HIS A 170 -19.81 -44.06 22.49
N THR A 171 -18.99 -44.23 23.53
CA THR A 171 -18.18 -45.45 23.68
C THR A 171 -19.02 -46.72 23.81
N ARG A 172 -20.18 -46.63 24.46
CA ARG A 172 -21.10 -47.77 24.62
C ARG A 172 -21.76 -48.15 23.30
N GLU A 173 -22.17 -47.19 22.49
CA GLU A 173 -22.70 -47.44 21.15
C GLU A 173 -21.62 -48.04 20.24
N LEU A 174 -20.38 -47.53 20.33
CA LEU A 174 -19.23 -48.06 19.58
C LEU A 174 -18.90 -49.52 19.95
N GLU A 175 -18.92 -49.86 21.24
CA GLU A 175 -18.72 -51.24 21.72
C GLU A 175 -19.84 -52.18 21.24
N ASN A 176 -21.07 -51.67 21.13
CA ASN A 176 -22.24 -52.44 20.74
C ASN A 176 -22.57 -52.37 19.24
N LEU A 177 -21.66 -51.84 18.41
CA LEU A 177 -21.86 -51.76 16.95
C LEU A 177 -22.23 -53.09 16.31
N ALA A 178 -21.64 -54.20 16.78
CA ALA A 178 -21.93 -55.55 16.29
C ALA A 178 -23.36 -56.04 16.61
N ALA A 179 -23.99 -55.47 17.65
CA ALA A 179 -25.35 -55.78 18.06
C ALA A 179 -26.39 -54.80 17.47
N MET A 180 -25.95 -53.73 16.81
CA MET A 180 -26.83 -52.77 16.15
C MET A 180 -27.42 -53.35 14.85
N SER A 181 -28.63 -52.89 14.49
CA SER A 181 -29.22 -53.26 13.21
C SER A 181 -28.37 -52.68 12.06
N PRO A 182 -28.11 -53.43 10.96
CA PRO A 182 -27.28 -52.94 9.87
C PRO A 182 -27.74 -51.60 9.28
N ALA A 183 -29.05 -51.35 9.25
CA ALA A 183 -29.63 -50.11 8.77
C ALA A 183 -29.30 -48.89 9.66
N SER A 184 -29.01 -49.09 10.95
CA SER A 184 -28.70 -48.02 11.92
C SER A 184 -27.22 -47.64 11.99
N ILE A 185 -26.33 -48.49 11.47
CA ILE A 185 -24.88 -48.28 11.53
C ILE A 185 -24.46 -47.06 10.70
N LEU A 186 -25.00 -46.92 9.47
CA LEU A 186 -24.60 -45.87 8.54
C LEU A 186 -25.05 -44.47 9.00
N PRO A 187 -26.30 -44.26 9.47
CA PRO A 187 -26.71 -42.99 10.08
C PRO A 187 -25.88 -42.64 11.32
N PHE A 188 -25.62 -43.60 12.21
CA PHE A 188 -24.79 -43.37 13.40
C PHE A 188 -23.37 -42.95 13.03
N ALA A 189 -22.73 -43.66 12.09
CA ALA A 189 -21.40 -43.31 11.60
C ALA A 189 -21.37 -41.93 10.94
N ARG A 190 -22.40 -41.59 10.15
CA ARG A 190 -22.55 -40.25 9.56
C ARG A 190 -22.62 -39.17 10.64
N ASP A 191 -23.52 -39.31 11.61
CA ASP A 191 -23.75 -38.29 12.64
C ASP A 191 -22.49 -38.09 13.50
N LEU A 192 -21.81 -39.18 13.86
CA LEU A 192 -20.55 -39.13 14.58
C LEU A 192 -19.42 -38.49 13.75
N ALA A 193 -19.32 -38.82 12.46
CA ALA A 193 -18.34 -38.20 11.56
C ALA A 193 -18.60 -36.70 11.37
N LEU A 194 -19.87 -36.30 11.25
CA LEU A 194 -20.26 -34.89 11.17
C LEU A 194 -19.95 -34.15 12.48
N ALA A 195 -20.24 -34.74 13.63
CA ALA A 195 -19.92 -34.17 14.93
C ALA A 195 -18.41 -33.96 15.10
N LEU A 196 -17.59 -34.94 14.70
CA LEU A 196 -16.13 -34.84 14.71
C LEU A 196 -15.63 -33.75 13.75
N MET A 197 -16.12 -33.75 12.51
CA MET A 197 -15.73 -32.78 11.49
C MET A 197 -16.07 -31.35 11.92
N LEU A 198 -17.29 -31.11 12.41
CA LEU A 198 -17.73 -29.79 12.86
C LEU A 198 -16.95 -29.33 14.11
N SER A 199 -16.73 -30.21 15.08
CA SER A 199 -15.96 -29.88 16.28
C SER A 199 -14.51 -29.53 15.94
N ALA A 200 -13.88 -30.31 15.04
CA ALA A 200 -12.55 -30.03 14.51
C ALA A 200 -12.51 -28.70 13.76
N LEU A 201 -13.50 -28.40 12.91
CA LEU A 201 -13.58 -27.13 12.18
C LEU A 201 -13.73 -25.93 13.10
N VAL A 202 -14.58 -26.02 14.12
CA VAL A 202 -14.75 -24.94 15.09
C VAL A 202 -13.45 -24.69 15.84
N PHE A 203 -12.79 -25.75 16.32
CA PHE A 203 -11.50 -25.64 16.98
C PHE A 203 -10.40 -25.05 16.06
N LEU A 204 -10.28 -25.55 14.83
CA LEU A 204 -9.33 -25.03 13.85
C LEU A 204 -9.64 -23.58 13.46
N GLY A 205 -10.91 -23.22 13.31
CA GLY A 205 -11.34 -21.84 13.06
C GLY A 205 -10.96 -20.89 14.19
N LEU A 206 -11.18 -21.29 15.45
CA LEU A 206 -10.79 -20.49 16.62
C LEU A 206 -9.26 -20.30 16.69
N THR A 207 -8.51 -21.40 16.54
CA THR A 207 -7.04 -21.34 16.58
C THR A 207 -6.44 -20.57 15.40
N ALA A 208 -7.03 -20.67 14.21
CA ALA A 208 -6.63 -19.88 13.04
C ALA A 208 -6.93 -18.39 13.22
N GLY A 209 -8.09 -18.05 13.79
CA GLY A 209 -8.44 -16.66 14.13
C GLY A 209 -7.47 -16.05 15.15
N ALA A 210 -7.13 -16.81 16.19
CA ALA A 210 -6.14 -16.41 17.19
C ALA A 210 -4.73 -16.24 16.57
N ASP A 211 -4.30 -17.17 15.71
CA ASP A 211 -3.03 -17.04 14.99
C ASP A 211 -3.03 -15.82 14.07
N TYR A 212 -4.11 -15.58 13.33
CA TYR A 212 -4.22 -14.40 12.47
C TYR A 212 -4.07 -13.10 13.24
N LEU A 213 -4.76 -12.97 14.39
CA LEU A 213 -4.65 -11.78 15.23
C LEU A 213 -3.22 -11.60 15.74
N TRP A 214 -2.59 -12.69 16.21
CA TRP A 214 -1.19 -12.67 16.64
C TRP A 214 -0.24 -12.25 15.52
N GLN A 215 -0.38 -12.82 14.31
CA GLN A 215 0.46 -12.48 13.16
C GLN A 215 0.25 -11.02 12.74
N ARG A 216 -0.98 -10.52 12.79
CA ARG A 216 -1.30 -9.12 12.50
C ARG A 216 -0.66 -8.17 13.50
N MET A 217 -0.73 -8.48 14.79
CA MET A 217 -0.05 -7.71 15.85
C MET A 217 1.48 -7.75 15.68
N ARG A 218 2.05 -8.92 15.40
CA ARG A 218 3.49 -9.09 15.16
C ARG A 218 3.95 -8.31 13.93
N PHE A 219 3.16 -8.32 12.86
CA PHE A 219 3.42 -7.53 11.66
C PHE A 219 3.38 -6.03 11.96
N ALA A 220 2.36 -5.54 12.67
CA ALA A 220 2.26 -4.15 13.08
C ALA A 220 3.48 -3.73 13.92
N LYS A 221 3.89 -4.56 14.90
CA LYS A 221 5.09 -4.31 15.71
C LYS A 221 6.37 -4.27 14.89
N ARG A 222 6.51 -5.15 13.88
CA ARG A 222 7.68 -5.16 12.98
C ARG A 222 7.74 -3.94 12.07
N MET A 223 6.57 -3.40 11.69
CA MET A 223 6.47 -2.24 10.79
C MET A 223 6.71 -0.91 11.51
N ARG A 224 6.68 -0.87 12.84
CA ARG A 224 7.03 0.32 13.63
C ARG A 224 8.35 0.95 13.19
N MET A 225 8.42 2.26 13.32
CA MET A 225 9.51 3.10 12.87
C MET A 225 10.26 3.68 14.06
N THR A 226 11.54 3.94 13.88
CA THR A 226 12.28 4.81 14.80
C THR A 226 11.98 6.26 14.44
N LYS A 227 12.25 7.19 15.36
CA LYS A 227 12.11 8.64 15.08
C LYS A 227 12.99 9.09 13.91
N GLU A 228 14.15 8.47 13.75
CA GLU A 228 15.06 8.73 12.63
C GLU A 228 14.49 8.21 11.31
N GLU A 229 14.01 6.96 11.27
CA GLU A 229 13.34 6.39 10.09
C GLU A 229 12.15 7.26 9.66
N LEU A 230 11.35 7.74 10.63
CA LEU A 230 10.20 8.59 10.36
C LEU A 230 10.62 9.92 9.73
N LYS A 231 11.66 10.56 10.28
CA LYS A 231 12.20 11.81 9.76
C LYS A 231 12.75 11.65 8.34
N GLU A 232 13.43 10.54 8.05
CA GLU A 232 13.91 10.23 6.70
C GLU A 232 12.76 9.97 5.73
N ASP A 233 11.71 9.27 6.15
CA ASP A 233 10.54 9.00 5.32
C ASP A 233 9.80 10.30 4.94
N PHE A 234 9.69 11.24 5.88
CA PHE A 234 9.20 12.60 5.61
C PHE A 234 10.09 13.36 4.63
N LYS A 235 11.43 13.33 4.82
CA LYS A 235 12.36 13.99 3.89
C LYS A 235 12.26 13.44 2.47
N GLN A 236 12.07 12.13 2.31
CA GLN A 236 11.93 11.52 0.98
C GLN A 236 10.58 11.82 0.32
N SER A 237 9.54 12.08 1.11
CA SER A 237 8.19 12.33 0.60
C SER A 237 7.96 13.81 0.28
N GLU A 238 8.34 14.72 1.20
CA GLU A 238 8.12 16.17 1.04
C GLU A 238 9.35 16.94 0.53
N GLY A 239 10.49 16.26 0.41
CA GLY A 239 11.79 16.87 0.16
C GLY A 239 12.42 17.44 1.42
N ASP A 240 13.73 17.73 1.37
CA ASP A 240 14.43 18.31 2.51
C ASP A 240 13.96 19.77 2.74
N PRO A 241 13.48 20.13 3.94
CA PRO A 241 13.10 21.50 4.28
C PRO A 241 14.19 22.53 3.99
N HIS A 242 15.47 22.18 4.20
CA HIS A 242 16.60 23.04 3.90
C HIS A 242 16.76 23.28 2.40
N VAL A 243 16.52 22.24 1.58
CA VAL A 243 16.56 22.35 0.12
C VAL A 243 15.42 23.23 -0.37
N LYS A 244 14.20 23.06 0.17
CA LYS A 244 13.03 23.88 -0.16
C LYS A 244 13.25 25.35 0.23
N ALA A 245 13.83 25.61 1.40
CA ALA A 245 14.20 26.95 1.85
C ALA A 245 15.29 27.57 0.97
N LYS A 246 16.32 26.81 0.60
CA LYS A 246 17.40 27.26 -0.28
C LYS A 246 16.89 27.61 -1.68
N LEU A 247 16.01 26.78 -2.24
CA LEU A 247 15.33 27.05 -3.50
C LEU A 247 14.52 28.35 -3.46
N ARG A 248 13.79 28.60 -2.36
CA ARG A 248 13.06 29.87 -2.16
C ARG A 248 14.02 31.06 -2.14
N GLN A 249 15.13 30.95 -1.42
CA GLN A 249 16.16 32.01 -1.35
C GLN A 249 16.76 32.31 -2.73
N ILE A 250 17.13 31.28 -3.50
CA ILE A 250 17.70 31.43 -4.85
C ILE A 250 16.68 32.10 -5.79
N ARG A 251 15.40 31.71 -5.72
CA ARG A 251 14.34 32.32 -6.54
C ARG A 251 14.20 33.82 -6.25
N MET A 252 14.20 34.22 -4.98
CA MET A 252 14.14 35.64 -4.61
C MET A 252 15.38 36.41 -5.06
N GLN A 253 16.58 35.83 -4.94
CA GLN A 253 17.82 36.46 -5.41
C GLN A 253 17.83 36.67 -6.93
N ARG A 254 17.42 35.66 -7.71
CA ARG A 254 17.32 35.78 -9.17
C ARG A 254 16.26 36.80 -9.60
N GLY A 255 15.14 36.88 -8.89
CA GLY A 255 14.13 37.92 -9.12
C GLY A 255 14.70 39.32 -8.91
N ARG A 256 15.39 39.54 -7.80
CA ARG A 256 16.08 40.82 -7.53
C ARG A 256 17.13 41.15 -8.57
N GLN A 257 17.93 40.18 -9.02
CA GLN A 257 18.96 40.41 -10.03
C GLN A 257 18.35 40.83 -11.37
N ARG A 258 17.29 40.17 -11.84
CA ARG A 258 16.57 40.56 -13.06
C ARG A 258 15.96 41.96 -12.95
N MET A 259 15.33 42.26 -11.82
CA MET A 259 14.78 43.59 -11.55
C MET A 259 15.88 44.68 -11.58
N MET A 260 17.06 44.42 -11.00
CA MET A 260 18.18 45.37 -11.06
C MET A 260 18.76 45.53 -12.47
N GLN A 261 18.73 44.47 -13.30
CA GLN A 261 19.15 44.52 -14.71
C GLN A 261 18.20 45.34 -15.59
N ALA A 262 16.94 45.52 -15.18
CA ALA A 262 15.96 46.35 -15.90
C ALA A 262 15.99 47.83 -15.50
N VAL A 263 16.74 48.21 -14.45
CA VAL A 263 16.87 49.60 -14.00
C VAL A 263 17.52 50.52 -15.06
N PRO A 264 18.58 50.11 -15.80
CA PRO A 264 19.16 50.93 -16.86
C PRO A 264 18.18 51.31 -17.97
N ASP A 265 17.20 50.44 -18.26
CA ASP A 265 16.17 50.66 -19.29
C ASP A 265 15.04 51.59 -18.79
N ALA A 266 15.10 52.07 -17.55
CA ALA A 266 14.08 52.95 -16.99
C ALA A 266 14.17 54.37 -17.58
N THR A 267 13.01 54.96 -17.84
CA THR A 267 12.90 56.35 -18.32
C THR A 267 13.09 57.34 -17.17
N VAL A 268 12.56 57.02 -16.00
CA VAL A 268 12.69 57.84 -14.78
C VAL A 268 12.59 56.98 -13.52
N ILE A 269 13.28 57.41 -12.46
CA ILE A 269 13.12 56.83 -11.13
C ILE A 269 12.50 57.88 -10.20
N ILE A 270 11.38 57.51 -9.60
CA ILE A 270 10.65 58.32 -8.65
C ILE A 270 11.03 57.86 -7.25
N THR A 271 11.58 58.77 -6.45
CA THR A 271 12.14 58.42 -5.13
C THR A 271 11.48 59.17 -3.98
N ASN A 272 11.34 58.48 -2.85
CA ASN A 272 11.26 59.06 -1.52
C ASN A 272 12.67 58.88 -0.90
N PRO A 273 13.44 59.96 -0.65
CA PRO A 273 14.89 59.91 -0.40
C PRO A 273 15.32 58.88 0.64
N THR A 274 14.51 58.66 1.67
CA THR A 274 14.85 57.77 2.78
C THR A 274 14.28 56.36 2.68
N HIS A 275 13.25 56.11 1.85
CA HIS A 275 12.49 54.86 1.96
C HIS A 275 12.13 54.15 0.65
N TYR A 276 11.78 54.83 -0.43
CA TYR A 276 11.21 54.16 -1.61
C TYR A 276 11.87 54.62 -2.90
N SER A 277 12.03 53.70 -3.86
CA SER A 277 12.39 54.04 -5.23
C SER A 277 11.61 53.15 -6.19
N VAL A 278 10.95 53.77 -7.16
CA VAL A 278 10.17 53.11 -8.21
C VAL A 278 10.70 53.58 -9.56
N ALA A 279 11.16 52.65 -10.38
CA ALA A 279 11.65 52.88 -11.72
C ALA A 279 10.53 52.61 -12.73
N LEU A 280 10.23 53.61 -13.55
CA LEU A 280 9.22 53.52 -14.61
C LEU A 280 9.90 53.58 -15.97
N ARG A 281 9.50 52.68 -16.86
CA ARG A 281 9.81 52.75 -18.30
C ARG A 281 8.57 53.23 -19.05
N TYR A 282 8.78 54.13 -20.00
CA TYR A 282 7.77 54.60 -20.92
C TYR A 282 8.42 54.93 -22.27
N GLU A 283 8.19 54.06 -23.24
CA GLU A 283 8.71 54.19 -24.61
C GLU A 283 7.55 54.26 -25.61
N PRO A 284 7.04 55.47 -25.92
CA PRO A 284 5.86 55.63 -26.78
C PRO A 284 6.09 55.10 -28.21
N ASP A 285 7.33 55.18 -28.70
CA ASP A 285 7.71 54.69 -30.03
C ASP A 285 7.83 53.14 -30.10
N GLN A 286 7.96 52.47 -28.96
CA GLN A 286 8.05 51.01 -28.85
C GLN A 286 6.72 50.34 -28.45
N GLY A 287 5.63 51.11 -28.36
CA GLY A 287 4.28 50.60 -28.14
C GLY A 287 3.81 50.61 -26.68
N ASP A 288 4.53 51.25 -25.75
CA ASP A 288 4.05 51.41 -24.38
C ASP A 288 2.85 52.37 -24.33
N GLY A 289 1.64 51.82 -24.14
CA GLY A 289 0.41 52.62 -23.98
C GLY A 289 0.31 53.37 -22.65
N ALA A 290 1.12 52.99 -21.66
CA ALA A 290 1.24 53.63 -20.35
C ALA A 290 2.57 53.20 -19.67
N PRO A 291 3.07 53.96 -18.67
CA PRO A 291 4.32 53.62 -17.99
C PRO A 291 4.27 52.28 -17.26
N VAL A 292 5.32 51.48 -17.40
CA VAL A 292 5.48 50.16 -16.77
C VAL A 292 6.50 50.25 -15.64
N CYS A 293 6.23 49.61 -14.50
CA CYS A 293 7.15 49.56 -13.38
C CYS A 293 8.22 48.46 -13.58
N VAL A 294 9.43 48.84 -13.95
CA VAL A 294 10.53 47.89 -14.22
C VAL A 294 11.33 47.52 -12.97
N ALA A 295 11.29 48.36 -11.93
CA ALA A 295 11.87 48.03 -10.63
C ALA A 295 11.20 48.82 -9.50
N LYS A 296 11.03 48.19 -8.33
CA LYS A 296 10.63 48.90 -7.11
C LYS A 296 11.38 48.36 -5.90
N GLY A 297 11.69 49.22 -4.95
CA GLY A 297 12.43 48.83 -3.76
C GLY A 297 12.12 49.71 -2.55
N VAL A 298 12.38 49.14 -1.37
CA VAL A 298 12.31 49.82 -0.08
C VAL A 298 13.68 49.80 0.59
N ASP A 299 14.01 50.84 1.35
CA ASP A 299 15.22 51.02 2.15
C ASP A 299 16.51 50.64 1.38
N ALA A 300 17.20 49.57 1.80
CA ALA A 300 18.46 49.13 1.18
C ALA A 300 18.32 48.80 -0.32
N LEU A 301 17.17 48.27 -0.74
CA LEU A 301 16.92 48.00 -2.16
C LEU A 301 16.65 49.30 -2.94
N ALA A 302 15.97 50.26 -2.33
CA ALA A 302 15.75 51.58 -2.92
C ALA A 302 17.07 52.33 -3.11
N LEU A 303 17.97 52.27 -2.12
CA LEU A 303 19.33 52.82 -2.21
C LEU A 303 20.08 52.23 -3.39
N ARG A 304 20.07 50.89 -3.53
CA ARG A 304 20.77 50.20 -4.61
C ARG A 304 20.19 50.53 -6.00
N ILE A 305 18.87 50.68 -6.12
CA ILE A 305 18.22 51.13 -7.36
C ILE A 305 18.75 52.51 -7.76
N ARG A 306 18.88 53.44 -6.80
CA ARG A 306 19.45 54.78 -7.05
C ARG A 306 20.93 54.75 -7.42
N GLU A 307 21.72 53.85 -6.82
CA GLU A 307 23.13 53.68 -7.18
C GLU A 307 23.27 53.24 -8.64
N VAL A 308 22.58 52.18 -9.04
CA VAL A 308 22.60 51.68 -10.44
C VAL A 308 22.08 52.74 -11.41
N ALA A 309 21.07 53.49 -11.01
CA ALA A 309 20.53 54.59 -11.82
C ALA A 309 21.54 55.71 -12.06
N ARG A 310 22.33 56.08 -11.04
CA ARG A 310 23.39 57.08 -11.18
C ARG A 310 24.51 56.58 -12.09
N GLU A 311 24.87 55.30 -11.99
CA GLU A 311 25.88 54.67 -12.85
C GLU A 311 25.46 54.67 -14.33
N HIS A 312 24.17 54.54 -14.63
CA HIS A 312 23.62 54.47 -15.99
C HIS A 312 22.94 55.78 -16.42
N GLU A 313 23.17 56.87 -15.70
CA GLU A 313 22.62 58.22 -15.99
C GLU A 313 21.08 58.27 -16.12
N VAL A 314 20.37 57.38 -15.43
CA VAL A 314 18.91 57.37 -15.36
C VAL A 314 18.44 58.52 -14.45
N PRO A 315 17.56 59.42 -14.93
CA PRO A 315 17.08 60.55 -14.14
C PRO A 315 16.32 60.12 -12.88
N ILE A 316 16.74 60.68 -11.74
CA ILE A 316 16.10 60.46 -10.44
C ILE A 316 15.33 61.73 -10.06
N ILE A 317 14.01 61.59 -9.88
CA ILE A 317 13.12 62.68 -9.48
C ILE A 317 12.57 62.40 -8.09
N GLU A 318 12.73 63.37 -7.20
CA GLU A 318 12.16 63.32 -5.88
C GLU A 318 10.68 63.70 -5.91
N ASN A 319 9.82 62.74 -5.55
CA ASN A 319 8.40 62.98 -5.36
C ASN A 319 7.86 61.99 -4.32
N VAL A 320 7.90 62.42 -3.06
CA VAL A 320 7.57 61.56 -1.90
C VAL A 320 6.13 61.00 -1.97
N PRO A 321 5.08 61.79 -2.27
CA PRO A 321 3.72 61.27 -2.39
C PRO A 321 3.59 60.22 -3.51
N LEU A 322 4.14 60.48 -4.69
CA LEU A 322 4.04 59.58 -5.84
C LEU A 322 4.85 58.29 -5.64
N ALA A 323 6.06 58.38 -5.07
CA ALA A 323 6.89 57.20 -4.79
C ALA A 323 6.20 56.23 -3.82
N ARG A 324 5.55 56.75 -2.77
CA ARG A 324 4.80 55.93 -1.79
C ARG A 324 3.59 55.28 -2.44
N ALA A 325 2.83 56.03 -3.22
CA ALA A 325 1.63 55.54 -3.88
C ALA A 325 1.96 54.45 -4.91
N LEU A 326 2.95 54.68 -5.78
CA LEU A 326 3.38 53.69 -6.78
C LEU A 326 3.96 52.42 -6.15
N TYR A 327 4.75 52.54 -5.07
CA TYR A 327 5.32 51.35 -4.41
C TYR A 327 4.24 50.43 -3.84
N ALA A 328 3.17 51.01 -3.29
CA ALA A 328 2.05 50.28 -2.71
C ALA A 328 1.08 49.71 -3.76
N ALA A 329 0.89 50.42 -4.88
CA ALA A 329 -0.16 50.11 -5.85
C ALA A 329 0.29 49.30 -7.08
N VAL A 330 1.59 49.19 -7.36
CA VAL A 330 2.12 48.59 -8.61
C VAL A 330 3.13 47.50 -8.31
N GLU A 331 3.03 46.34 -8.96
CA GLU A 331 4.06 45.31 -8.95
C GLU A 331 5.08 45.48 -10.10
N VAL A 332 6.24 44.84 -9.98
CA VAL A 332 7.25 44.86 -11.05
C VAL A 332 6.70 44.16 -12.29
N ASP A 333 6.99 44.72 -13.46
CA ASP A 333 6.50 44.35 -14.79
C ASP A 333 5.01 44.68 -15.06
N ASP A 334 4.33 45.40 -14.15
CA ASP A 334 2.95 45.86 -14.34
C ASP A 334 2.86 47.33 -14.76
N VAL A 335 1.77 47.67 -15.44
CA VAL A 335 1.40 49.05 -15.81
C VAL A 335 0.89 49.80 -14.58
N ILE A 336 1.24 51.08 -14.44
CA ILE A 336 0.77 51.90 -13.31
C ILE A 336 -0.77 52.07 -13.32
N PRO A 337 -1.45 52.24 -12.18
CA PRO A 337 -2.87 52.55 -12.12
C PRO A 337 -3.21 53.89 -12.77
N ARG A 338 -4.43 53.98 -13.32
CA ARG A 338 -4.97 55.20 -13.94
C ARG A 338 -4.94 56.40 -13.00
N GLU A 339 -5.12 56.18 -11.70
CA GLU A 339 -5.09 57.21 -10.66
C GLU A 339 -3.73 57.93 -10.57
N HIS A 340 -2.65 57.31 -11.03
CA HIS A 340 -1.30 57.87 -10.99
C HIS A 340 -0.80 58.32 -12.36
N PHE A 341 -1.59 58.17 -13.43
CA PHE A 341 -1.20 58.53 -14.80
C PHE A 341 -0.82 60.00 -14.92
N GLU A 342 -1.64 60.91 -14.40
CA GLU A 342 -1.38 62.35 -14.53
C GLU A 342 -0.08 62.76 -13.82
N ALA A 343 0.13 62.26 -12.60
CA ALA A 343 1.32 62.54 -11.82
C ALA A 343 2.58 61.92 -12.44
N ALA A 344 2.51 60.69 -12.95
CA ALA A 344 3.61 60.04 -13.65
C ALA A 344 3.93 60.73 -14.98
N ALA A 345 2.91 61.13 -15.75
CA ALA A 345 3.08 61.82 -17.03
C ALA A 345 3.75 63.18 -16.88
N LYS A 346 3.42 63.95 -15.82
CA LYS A 346 4.13 65.21 -15.51
C LYS A 346 5.62 64.99 -15.25
N VAL A 347 5.96 63.96 -14.48
CA VAL A 347 7.36 63.63 -14.15
C VAL A 347 8.13 63.12 -15.37
N ILE A 348 7.54 62.19 -16.14
CA ILE A 348 8.14 61.65 -17.35
C ILE A 348 8.28 62.74 -18.43
N GLY A 349 7.25 63.55 -18.63
CA GLY A 349 7.27 64.66 -19.60
C GLY A 349 8.36 65.70 -19.29
N PHE A 350 8.57 66.03 -18.01
CA PHE A 350 9.66 66.90 -17.58
C PHE A 350 11.04 66.31 -17.93
N VAL A 351 11.24 65.01 -17.68
CA VAL A 351 12.49 64.31 -18.00
C VAL A 351 12.73 64.23 -19.51
N MET A 352 11.70 63.91 -20.30
CA MET A 352 11.79 63.84 -21.75
C MET A 352 12.08 65.22 -22.38
N GLN A 353 11.49 66.30 -21.84
CA GLN A 353 11.77 67.66 -22.30
C GLN A 353 13.21 68.09 -21.98
N GLN A 354 13.77 67.67 -20.84
CA GLN A 354 15.17 67.90 -20.52
C GLN A 354 16.12 67.11 -21.45
N ARG A 355 15.79 65.86 -21.77
CA ARG A 355 16.56 65.04 -22.72
C ARG A 355 16.55 65.61 -24.15
N LYS A 356 15.51 66.34 -24.54
CA LYS A 356 15.40 66.99 -25.87
C LYS A 356 16.12 68.35 -25.95
N ARG A 357 16.53 68.92 -24.81
CA ARG A 357 17.24 70.21 -24.70
C ARG A 357 18.75 70.07 -24.50
N ARG A 358 19.21 68.90 -24.07
CA ARG A 358 20.60 68.44 -24.20
C ARG A 358 20.78 67.83 -25.57
#